data_AF-A0A257L9S5-F1
#
_entry.id   AF-A0A257L9S5-F1
#
_cell.length_a   1.000
_cell.length_b   1.000
_cell.length_c   1.000
_cell.angle_alpha   90.00
_cell.angle_beta   90.00
_cell.angle_gamma   90.00
#
_symmetry.space_group_name_H-M   'P 1'
#
loop_
_entity.id
_entity.type
_entity.pdbx_description
1 polymer ?
#
loop_
_entity_poly.entity_id
_entity_poly.type
_entity_poly.pdbx_seq_one_letter_code
_entity_poly.pdbx_strand_id
1 'polypeptide(L)'
;MEESFYIPYPLNEEVDKVSTIIEQISTNGESYFIDIFKEIKKSQPFLLHTFLNFSNKISNDQLNFLTNDLVIIWLYFREEPNAKEIKISVEDYLYFYRKNLEIIEEVSNQLIDSSSELMVDFGQKDCKSQALISMIGFRFHALKEMKSLSPEFQAEILLTIKSMVQSFEKIIRIEP
;
A
#
# COMPACT_ATOMS: atom_id res chain seq x y z
N MET A 1 5.00 33.50 8.58
CA MET A 1 5.31 32.23 7.90
C MET A 1 3.99 31.53 7.74
N GLU A 2 3.44 31.61 6.54
CA GLU A 2 2.15 30.97 6.22
C GLU A 2 2.42 29.50 5.98
N GLU A 3 1.88 28.64 6.85
CA GLU A 3 1.84 27.20 6.64
C GLU A 3 0.98 26.94 5.40
N SER A 4 1.62 26.57 4.29
CA SER A 4 0.94 26.04 3.12
C SER A 4 0.43 24.64 3.46
N PHE A 5 -0.77 24.57 4.02
CA PHE A 5 -1.46 23.31 4.30
C PHE A 5 -1.74 22.57 3.01
N TYR A 6 -1.00 21.48 2.74
CA TYR A 6 -1.52 20.42 1.90
C TYR A 6 -2.79 19.87 2.58
N ILE A 7 -3.92 20.24 2.01
CA ILE A 7 -5.22 19.73 2.42
C ILE A 7 -5.21 18.25 1.99
N PRO A 8 -5.36 17.27 2.91
CA PRO A 8 -5.61 15.89 2.50
C PRO A 8 -6.75 15.92 1.49
N TYR A 9 -6.66 15.13 0.41
CA TYR A 9 -7.80 14.96 -0.50
C TYR A 9 -9.07 14.81 0.36
N PRO A 10 -10.13 15.62 0.14
CA PRO A 10 -11.43 15.31 0.72
C PRO A 10 -11.69 13.83 0.45
N LEU A 11 -12.13 13.07 1.44
CA LEU A 11 -12.26 11.61 1.35
C LEU A 11 -12.94 11.15 0.04
N ASN A 12 -13.89 11.94 -0.46
CA ASN A 12 -14.56 11.72 -1.75
C ASN A 12 -13.61 11.78 -2.96
N GLU A 13 -12.69 12.74 -3.03
CA GLU A 13 -11.71 12.84 -4.13
C GLU A 13 -10.68 11.70 -4.07
N GLU A 14 -10.30 11.26 -2.88
CA GLU A 14 -9.42 10.09 -2.72
C GLU A 14 -10.12 8.82 -3.23
N VAL A 15 -11.39 8.63 -2.86
CA VAL A 15 -12.22 7.51 -3.32
C VAL A 15 -12.39 7.52 -4.84
N ASP A 16 -12.61 8.68 -5.46
CA ASP A 16 -12.74 8.80 -6.91
C ASP A 16 -11.43 8.46 -7.64
N LYS A 17 -10.29 8.91 -7.10
CA LYS A 17 -8.95 8.58 -7.61
C LYS A 17 -8.71 7.08 -7.55
N VAL A 18 -8.95 6.45 -6.40
CA VAL A 18 -8.79 5.00 -6.21
C VAL A 18 -9.72 4.23 -7.15
N SER A 19 -10.98 4.64 -7.27
CA SER A 19 -11.96 3.98 -8.15
C SER A 19 -11.53 4.01 -9.62
N THR A 20 -11.03 5.15 -10.08
CA THR A 20 -10.48 5.30 -11.44
C THR A 20 -9.29 4.37 -11.68
N ILE A 21 -8.40 4.23 -10.70
CA ILE A 21 -7.24 3.32 -10.80
C ILE A 21 -7.70 1.86 -10.91
N ILE A 22 -8.71 1.46 -10.13
CA ILE A 22 -9.29 0.11 -10.21
C ILE A 22 -9.90 -0.15 -11.59
N GLU A 23 -10.64 0.83 -12.13
CA GLU A 23 -11.18 0.73 -13.48
C GLU A 23 -10.07 0.55 -14.52
N GLN A 24 -8.99 1.33 -14.43
CA GLN A 24 -7.82 1.19 -15.32
C GLN A 24 -7.22 -0.21 -15.27
N ILE A 25 -7.08 -0.80 -14.09
CA ILE A 25 -6.53 -2.15 -13.94
C ILE A 25 -7.46 -3.21 -14.53
N SER A 26 -8.77 -3.02 -14.43
CA SER A 26 -9.75 -3.97 -14.96
C SER A 26 -9.94 -3.90 -16.48
N THR A 27 -9.60 -2.77 -17.09
CA THR A 27 -9.87 -2.49 -18.51
C THR A 27 -8.63 -2.57 -19.39
N ASN A 28 -7.43 -2.41 -18.83
CA ASN A 28 -6.19 -2.45 -19.60
C ASN A 28 -5.60 -3.86 -19.72
N GLY A 29 -4.88 -4.11 -20.82
CA GLY A 29 -4.22 -5.38 -21.10
C GLY A 29 -2.77 -5.45 -20.60
N GLU A 30 -2.12 -6.59 -20.84
CA GLU A 30 -0.77 -6.92 -20.35
C GLU A 30 0.30 -5.85 -20.67
N SER A 31 0.26 -5.25 -21.86
CA SER A 31 1.23 -4.22 -22.28
C SER A 31 1.23 -3.01 -21.35
N TYR A 32 0.07 -2.61 -20.83
CA TYR A 32 -0.07 -1.52 -19.87
C TYR A 32 0.69 -1.85 -18.57
N PHE A 33 0.49 -3.05 -18.04
CA PHE A 33 1.17 -3.50 -16.82
C PHE A 33 2.68 -3.56 -17.01
N ILE A 34 3.16 -4.06 -18.16
CA ILE A 34 4.59 -4.10 -18.49
C ILE A 34 5.20 -2.69 -18.42
N ASP A 35 4.52 -1.68 -18.96
CA ASP A 35 5.04 -0.31 -18.96
C ASP A 35 5.02 0.32 -17.57
N ILE A 36 3.98 0.05 -16.77
CA ILE A 36 3.97 0.43 -15.35
C ILE A 36 5.11 -0.24 -14.58
N PHE A 37 5.37 -1.53 -14.82
CA PHE A 37 6.46 -2.24 -14.17
C PHE A 37 7.84 -1.70 -14.53
N LYS A 38 8.06 -1.31 -15.79
CA LYS A 38 9.29 -0.61 -16.22
C LYS A 38 9.43 0.72 -15.49
N GLU A 39 8.34 1.46 -15.32
CA GLU A 39 8.33 2.72 -14.61
C GLU A 39 8.68 2.53 -13.13
N ILE A 40 8.02 1.60 -12.43
CA ILE A 40 8.32 1.25 -11.04
C ILE A 40 9.78 0.82 -10.91
N LYS A 41 10.29 -0.03 -11.81
CA LYS A 41 11.69 -0.47 -11.77
C LYS A 41 12.68 0.67 -11.87
N LYS A 42 12.36 1.70 -12.66
CA LYS A 42 13.20 2.89 -12.83
C LYS A 42 13.12 3.81 -11.60
N SER A 43 11.90 4.12 -11.16
CA SER A 43 11.65 5.16 -10.16
C SER A 43 11.72 4.64 -8.73
N GLN A 44 11.16 3.46 -8.46
CA GLN A 44 11.02 2.88 -7.13
C GLN A 44 11.34 1.36 -7.13
N PRO A 45 12.57 0.94 -7.48
CA PRO A 45 12.94 -0.47 -7.55
C PRO A 45 12.75 -1.23 -6.24
N PHE A 46 12.83 -0.53 -5.10
CA PHE A 46 12.61 -1.09 -3.77
C PHE A 46 11.23 -1.75 -3.61
N LEU A 47 10.19 -1.18 -4.23
CA LEU A 47 8.84 -1.74 -4.18
C LEU A 47 8.78 -3.13 -4.82
N LEU A 48 9.40 -3.28 -5.99
CA LEU A 48 9.45 -4.57 -6.68
C LEU A 48 10.18 -5.60 -5.86
N HIS A 49 11.34 -5.25 -5.30
CA HIS A 49 12.11 -6.17 -4.48
C HIS A 49 11.32 -6.66 -3.27
N THR A 50 10.57 -5.76 -2.63
CA THR A 50 9.78 -6.13 -1.46
C THR A 50 8.61 -7.06 -1.82
N PHE A 51 7.90 -6.79 -2.92
CA PHE A 51 6.82 -7.68 -3.37
C PHE A 51 7.33 -9.03 -3.88
N LEU A 52 8.50 -9.07 -4.53
CA LEU A 52 9.14 -10.31 -4.97
C LEU A 52 9.54 -11.22 -3.80
N ASN A 53 9.77 -10.67 -2.60
CA ASN A 53 10.04 -11.53 -1.44
C ASN A 53 8.85 -12.42 -1.08
N PHE A 54 7.63 -12.03 -1.45
CA PHE A 54 6.44 -12.87 -1.24
C PHE A 54 6.28 -13.96 -2.29
N SER A 55 6.88 -13.82 -3.48
CA SER A 55 6.64 -14.75 -4.61
C SER A 55 7.00 -16.19 -4.29
N ASN A 56 7.93 -16.42 -3.37
CA ASN A 56 8.35 -17.76 -2.96
C ASN A 56 7.40 -18.43 -1.96
N LYS A 57 6.41 -17.69 -1.44
CA LYS A 57 5.49 -18.12 -0.37
C LYS A 57 4.03 -18.20 -0.82
N ILE A 58 3.71 -17.84 -2.05
CA ILE A 58 2.34 -17.71 -2.56
C ILE A 58 2.15 -18.38 -3.92
N SER A 59 0.90 -18.67 -4.27
CA SER A 59 0.55 -19.16 -5.61
C SER A 59 0.64 -18.07 -6.67
N ASN A 60 0.65 -18.44 -7.95
CA ASN A 60 0.62 -17.47 -9.05
C ASN A 60 -0.64 -16.59 -9.02
N ASP A 61 -1.79 -17.13 -8.64
CA ASP A 61 -3.02 -16.35 -8.55
C ASP A 61 -2.91 -15.29 -7.45
N GLN A 62 -2.38 -15.66 -6.27
CA GLN A 62 -2.09 -14.73 -5.18
C GLN A 62 -1.05 -13.67 -5.59
N LEU A 63 0.00 -14.10 -6.32
CA LEU A 63 1.02 -13.19 -6.85
C LEU A 63 0.43 -12.18 -7.84
N ASN A 64 -0.53 -12.59 -8.68
CA ASN A 64 -1.24 -11.69 -9.59
C ASN A 64 -2.04 -10.64 -8.82
N PHE A 65 -2.68 -11.01 -7.72
CA PHE A 65 -3.39 -10.04 -6.87
C PHE A 65 -2.44 -9.04 -6.20
N LEU A 66 -1.34 -9.53 -5.62
CA LEU A 66 -0.32 -8.64 -5.02
C LEU A 66 0.34 -7.74 -6.05
N THR A 67 0.57 -8.24 -7.25
CA THR A 67 1.04 -7.45 -8.39
C THR A 67 0.10 -6.31 -8.72
N ASN A 68 -1.21 -6.58 -8.73
CA ASN A 68 -2.21 -5.52 -8.93
C ASN A 68 -2.17 -4.50 -7.79
N ASP A 69 -2.01 -4.92 -6.54
CA ASP A 69 -1.93 -4.00 -5.40
C ASP A 69 -0.68 -3.09 -5.49
N LEU A 70 0.46 -3.64 -5.91
CA LEU A 70 1.66 -2.85 -6.21
C LEU A 70 1.41 -1.79 -7.30
N VAL A 71 0.72 -2.19 -8.37
CA VAL A 71 0.36 -1.28 -9.47
C VAL A 71 -0.60 -0.20 -8.98
N ILE A 72 -1.58 -0.54 -8.14
CA ILE A 72 -2.50 0.43 -7.55
C ILE A 72 -1.74 1.47 -6.72
N ILE A 73 -0.85 1.02 -5.83
CA ILE A 73 -0.04 1.92 -4.99
C ILE A 73 0.79 2.86 -5.86
N TRP A 74 1.45 2.33 -6.90
CA TRP A 74 2.24 3.16 -7.82
C TRP A 74 1.37 4.18 -8.55
N LEU A 75 0.27 3.75 -9.17
CA LEU A 75 -0.64 4.64 -9.90
C LEU A 75 -1.25 5.72 -9.01
N TYR A 76 -1.43 5.41 -7.72
CA TYR A 76 -1.92 6.38 -6.75
C TYR A 76 -0.91 7.52 -6.49
N PHE A 77 0.39 7.21 -6.37
CA PHE A 77 1.42 8.20 -6.02
C PHE A 77 2.19 8.79 -7.20
N ARG A 78 2.22 8.14 -8.37
CA ARG A 78 3.10 8.49 -9.50
C ARG A 78 2.98 9.92 -10.03
N GLU A 79 1.84 10.57 -9.85
CA GLU A 79 1.61 11.94 -10.33
C GLU A 79 2.02 13.01 -9.32
N GLU A 80 2.44 12.59 -8.12
CA GLU A 80 3.06 13.49 -7.15
C GLU A 80 4.49 13.84 -7.59
N PRO A 81 4.92 15.12 -7.48
CA PRO A 81 6.21 15.59 -8.02
C PRO A 81 7.40 14.72 -7.62
N ASN A 82 7.46 14.33 -6.35
CA ASN A 82 8.61 13.62 -5.80
C ASN A 82 8.54 12.09 -6.00
N ALA A 83 7.39 11.52 -6.35
CA ALA A 83 7.23 10.06 -6.40
C ALA A 83 8.12 9.38 -7.46
N LYS A 84 8.48 10.12 -8.51
CA LYS A 84 9.38 9.67 -9.59
C LYS A 84 10.85 10.04 -9.36
N GLU A 85 11.12 11.01 -8.48
CA GLU A 85 12.46 11.61 -8.30
C GLU A 85 13.14 11.16 -7.00
N ILE A 86 12.38 11.06 -5.91
CA ILE A 86 12.86 10.69 -4.59
C ILE A 86 12.55 9.23 -4.34
N LYS A 87 13.58 8.40 -4.14
CA LYS A 87 13.42 6.98 -3.82
C LYS A 87 13.06 6.81 -2.36
N ILE A 88 12.15 5.88 -2.08
CA ILE A 88 11.93 5.41 -0.71
C ILE A 88 13.24 4.80 -0.20
N SER A 89 13.75 5.32 0.92
CA SER A 89 14.90 4.74 1.59
C SER A 89 14.49 3.50 2.39
N VAL A 90 15.43 2.58 2.60
CA VAL A 90 15.19 1.39 3.44
C VAL A 90 14.91 1.82 4.88
N GLU A 91 15.59 2.86 5.33
CA GLU A 91 15.42 3.46 6.66
C GLU A 91 14.00 3.99 6.86
N ASP A 92 13.44 4.70 5.87
CA ASP A 92 12.07 5.23 5.93
C ASP A 92 11.05 4.10 5.98
N TYR A 93 11.23 3.09 5.13
CA TYR A 93 10.38 1.91 5.14
C TYR A 93 10.42 1.18 6.49
N LEU A 94 11.62 0.92 7.02
CA LEU A 94 11.79 0.22 8.28
C LEU A 94 11.24 1.01 9.47
N TYR A 95 11.34 2.35 9.44
CA TYR A 95 10.72 3.21 10.43
C TYR A 95 9.20 2.99 10.48
N PHE A 96 8.51 3.07 9.34
CA PHE A 96 7.06 2.85 9.30
C PHE A 96 6.68 1.40 9.59
N TYR A 97 7.47 0.43 9.11
CA TYR A 97 7.24 -0.99 9.39
C TYR A 97 7.27 -1.29 10.89
N ARG A 98 8.30 -0.83 11.60
CA ARG A 98 8.41 -1.02 13.05
C ARG A 98 7.29 -0.31 13.79
N LYS A 99 7.01 0.96 13.44
CA LYS A 99 5.91 1.71 14.05
C LYS A 99 4.56 1.00 13.89
N ASN A 100 4.28 0.46 12.71
CA ASN A 100 3.03 -0.27 12.47
C ASN A 100 3.01 -1.63 13.19
N LEU A 101 4.15 -2.30 13.32
CA LEU A 101 4.27 -3.55 14.08
C LEU A 101 4.01 -3.33 15.57
N GLU A 102 4.57 -2.26 16.15
CA GLU A 102 4.33 -1.87 17.55
C GLU A 102 2.84 -1.64 17.82
N ILE A 103 2.13 -0.95 16.93
CA ILE A 103 0.67 -0.75 17.05
C ILE A 103 -0.07 -2.09 17.04
N ILE A 104 0.32 -3.02 16.16
CA ILE A 104 -0.29 -4.36 16.10
C ILE A 104 -0.03 -5.13 17.40
N GLU A 105 1.20 -5.08 17.93
CA GLU A 105 1.56 -5.72 19.19
C GLU A 105 0.78 -5.13 20.36
N GLU A 106 0.65 -3.80 20.45
CA GLU A 106 -0.14 -3.11 21.47
C GLU A 106 -1.62 -3.53 21.43
N VAL A 107 -2.23 -3.56 20.24
CA VAL A 107 -3.62 -3.99 20.03
C VAL A 107 -3.80 -5.47 20.41
N SER A 108 -2.86 -6.34 20.00
CA SER A 108 -2.91 -7.77 20.32
C SER A 108 -2.76 -8.07 21.82
N ASN A 109 -1.97 -7.27 22.54
CA ASN A 109 -1.82 -7.41 23.99
C ASN A 109 -3.06 -6.91 24.77
N GLN A 110 -3.91 -6.12 24.13
CA GLN A 110 -5.12 -5.56 24.73
C GLN A 110 -6.38 -6.39 24.44
N LEU A 111 -6.36 -7.28 23.44
CA LEU A 111 -7.55 -7.97 22.93
C LEU A 111 -7.27 -9.48 22.76
N ILE A 112 -8.04 -10.30 23.48
CA ILE A 112 -7.89 -11.77 23.54
C ILE A 112 -8.45 -12.46 22.28
N ASP A 113 -9.15 -11.75 21.38
CA ASP A 113 -9.74 -12.39 20.20
C ASP A 113 -9.88 -11.44 19.01
N SER A 114 -9.72 -12.03 17.82
CA SER A 114 -10.14 -11.56 16.50
C SER A 114 -9.16 -10.72 15.63
N SER A 115 -8.62 -11.42 14.64
CA SER A 115 -7.99 -10.89 13.42
C SER A 115 -8.83 -9.85 12.65
N SER A 116 -10.13 -9.73 12.96
CA SER A 116 -11.02 -8.72 12.38
C SER A 116 -10.74 -7.30 12.89
N GLU A 117 -10.29 -7.12 14.13
CA GLU A 117 -10.05 -5.77 14.69
C GLU A 117 -8.71 -5.18 14.22
N LEU A 118 -7.71 -6.03 13.96
CA LEU A 118 -6.45 -5.64 13.32
C LEU A 118 -6.66 -4.97 11.95
N MET A 119 -7.69 -5.37 11.21
CA MET A 119 -8.04 -4.76 9.91
C MET A 119 -8.76 -3.41 10.05
N VAL A 120 -9.49 -3.18 11.15
CA VAL A 120 -10.19 -1.91 11.38
C VAL A 120 -9.18 -0.80 11.69
N ASP A 121 -8.13 -1.09 12.46
CA ASP A 121 -7.10 -0.10 12.82
C ASP A 121 -5.99 0.02 11.76
N PHE A 122 -5.93 -0.93 10.82
CA PHE A 122 -5.00 -0.93 9.70
C PHE A 122 -5.10 0.36 8.86
N GLY A 123 -6.30 0.95 8.73
CA GLY A 123 -6.53 2.16 7.92
C GLY A 123 -6.65 3.50 8.65
N GLN A 124 -6.75 3.55 9.99
CA GLN A 124 -7.34 4.74 10.64
C GLN A 124 -6.37 5.67 11.38
N LYS A 125 -5.35 5.15 12.06
CA LYS A 125 -4.34 5.98 12.74
C LYS A 125 -3.09 6.15 11.87
N ASP A 126 -2.70 7.42 11.67
CA ASP A 126 -1.43 7.87 11.09
C ASP A 126 -1.17 7.57 9.59
N CYS A 127 -2.18 7.17 8.82
CA CYS A 127 -2.11 7.08 7.36
C CYS A 127 -3.03 8.14 6.75
N LYS A 128 -2.52 8.98 5.82
CA LYS A 128 -3.35 9.96 5.11
C LYS A 128 -4.10 9.35 3.93
N SER A 129 -3.55 8.32 3.28
CA SER A 129 -4.16 7.60 2.16
C SER A 129 -5.12 6.51 2.64
N GLN A 130 -6.18 6.94 3.33
CA GLN A 130 -7.13 6.05 4.01
C GLN A 130 -7.99 5.27 3.01
N ALA A 131 -8.46 5.88 1.93
CA ALA A 131 -9.26 5.19 0.91
C ALA A 131 -8.42 4.12 0.20
N LEU A 132 -7.15 4.43 -0.12
CA LEU A 132 -6.23 3.46 -0.72
C LEU A 132 -6.04 2.23 0.18
N ILE A 133 -5.68 2.45 1.45
CA ILE A 133 -5.42 1.36 2.40
C ILE A 133 -6.69 0.55 2.67
N SER A 134 -7.83 1.22 2.84
CA SER A 134 -9.11 0.55 3.08
C SER A 134 -9.53 -0.32 1.90
N MET A 135 -9.33 0.15 0.67
CA MET A 135 -9.64 -0.63 -0.53
C MET A 135 -8.74 -1.86 -0.67
N ILE A 136 -7.44 -1.74 -0.39
CA ILE A 136 -6.53 -2.90 -0.39
C ILE A 136 -6.93 -3.89 0.71
N GLY A 137 -7.19 -3.42 1.93
CA GLY A 137 -7.68 -4.26 3.03
C GLY A 137 -8.98 -4.99 2.67
N PHE A 138 -9.93 -4.28 2.05
CA PHE A 138 -11.17 -4.88 1.55
C PHE A 138 -10.90 -5.99 0.52
N ARG A 139 -9.96 -5.80 -0.42
CA ARG A 139 -9.59 -6.83 -1.40
C ARG A 139 -9.06 -8.10 -0.74
N PHE A 140 -8.24 -7.98 0.31
CA PHE A 140 -7.77 -9.13 1.09
C PHE A 140 -8.93 -9.90 1.74
N HIS A 141 -9.94 -9.17 2.22
CA HIS A 141 -11.15 -9.76 2.80
C HIS A 141 -12.21 -10.18 1.76
N ALA A 142 -12.15 -9.74 0.51
CA ALA A 142 -13.15 -10.07 -0.50
C ALA A 142 -12.72 -11.26 -1.36
N LEU A 143 -11.44 -11.33 -1.72
CA LEU A 143 -10.91 -12.29 -2.69
C LEU A 143 -10.60 -13.64 -2.05
N LYS A 144 -11.05 -14.71 -2.70
CA LYS A 144 -10.91 -16.09 -2.19
C LYS A 144 -9.43 -16.49 -2.06
N GLU A 145 -8.63 -16.06 -3.01
CA GLU A 145 -7.19 -16.34 -3.12
C GLU A 145 -6.45 -15.74 -1.93
N MET A 146 -6.80 -14.52 -1.54
CA MET A 146 -6.20 -13.82 -0.40
C MET A 146 -6.67 -14.41 0.93
N LYS A 147 -7.96 -14.78 1.06
CA LYS A 147 -8.50 -15.47 2.24
C LYS A 147 -7.82 -16.80 2.55
N SER A 148 -7.29 -17.47 1.54
CA SER A 148 -6.64 -18.78 1.71
C SER A 148 -5.25 -18.70 2.34
N LEU A 149 -4.65 -17.50 2.43
CA LEU A 149 -3.41 -17.27 3.17
C LEU A 149 -3.65 -17.38 4.68
N SER A 150 -2.62 -17.78 5.44
CA SER A 150 -2.73 -17.76 6.90
C SER A 150 -2.94 -16.32 7.40
N PRO A 151 -3.68 -16.11 8.51
CA PRO A 151 -3.90 -14.77 9.06
C PRO A 151 -2.60 -13.99 9.31
N GLU A 152 -1.56 -14.67 9.80
CA GLU A 152 -0.25 -14.08 10.08
C GLU A 152 0.40 -13.57 8.80
N PHE A 153 0.29 -14.34 7.71
CA PHE A 153 0.89 -13.96 6.45
C PHE A 153 0.08 -12.87 5.73
N GLN A 154 -1.25 -12.86 5.87
CA GLN A 154 -2.07 -11.72 5.44
C GLN A 154 -1.66 -10.44 6.18
N ALA A 155 -1.46 -10.53 7.50
CA ALA A 155 -0.99 -9.41 8.30
C ALA A 155 0.41 -8.93 7.89
N GLU A 156 1.35 -9.84 7.60
CA GLU A 156 2.70 -9.50 7.09
C GLU A 156 2.62 -8.68 5.80
N ILE A 157 1.79 -9.08 4.85
CA ILE A 157 1.64 -8.38 3.56
C ILE A 157 0.97 -7.03 3.77
N LEU A 158 -0.12 -6.98 4.53
CA LEU A 158 -0.82 -5.74 4.82
C LEU A 158 0.13 -4.75 5.52
N LEU A 159 0.81 -5.18 6.59
CA LEU A 159 1.83 -4.38 7.27
C LEU A 159 2.88 -3.81 6.30
N THR A 160 3.34 -4.64 5.37
CA THR A 160 4.27 -4.23 4.32
C THR A 160 3.68 -3.14 3.42
N ILE A 161 2.45 -3.33 2.94
CA ILE A 161 1.73 -2.37 2.08
C ILE A 161 1.53 -1.04 2.81
N LYS A 162 1.03 -1.04 4.04
CA LYS A 162 0.81 0.19 4.83
C LYS A 162 2.11 0.97 5.01
N SER A 163 3.19 0.27 5.33
CA SER A 163 4.50 0.88 5.52
C SER A 163 5.04 1.51 4.24
N MET A 164 4.79 0.89 3.08
CA MET A 164 5.13 1.50 1.78
C MET A 164 4.31 2.74 1.48
N VAL A 165 2.99 2.70 1.70
CA VAL A 165 2.10 3.84 1.49
C VAL A 165 2.54 5.02 2.35
N GLN A 166 2.86 4.79 3.62
CA GLN A 166 3.36 5.84 4.51
C GLN A 166 4.76 6.33 4.11
N SER A 167 5.60 5.48 3.55
CA SER A 167 6.90 5.88 3.00
C SER A 167 6.72 6.81 1.79
N PHE A 168 5.76 6.51 0.91
CA PHE A 168 5.37 7.41 -0.18
C PHE A 168 4.85 8.74 0.35
N GLU A 169 3.91 8.69 1.28
CA GLU A 169 3.36 9.89 1.94
C GLU A 169 4.42 10.78 2.56
N LYS A 170 5.54 10.21 3.04
CA LYS A 170 6.68 10.98 3.54
C LYS A 170 7.42 11.69 2.42
N ILE A 171 7.81 10.98 1.36
CA ILE A 171 8.64 11.55 0.29
C ILE A 171 7.91 12.59 -0.56
N ILE A 172 6.59 12.47 -0.72
CA ILE A 172 5.79 13.46 -1.47
C ILE A 172 5.58 14.77 -0.72
N ARG A 173 5.89 14.81 0.58
CA ARG A 173 5.79 16.02 1.42
C ARG A 173 7.10 16.79 1.57
N ILE A 174 8.18 16.28 0.98
CA ILE A 174 9.46 16.99 0.98
C ILE A 174 9.30 18.18 0.03
N GLU A 175 9.31 19.40 0.56
CA GLU A 175 9.35 20.59 -0.29
C GLU A 175 10.68 20.59 -1.10
N PRO A 176 10.64 20.90 -2.41
CA PRO A 176 11.85 21.02 -3.23
C PRO A 176 12.72 22.23 -2.83
#